data_AF-A0A1M6BDE6-F1
#
_entry.id   AF-A0A1M6BDE6-F1
#
_cell.length_a   1.000
_cell.length_b   1.000
_cell.length_c   1.000
_cell.angle_alpha   90.00
_cell.angle_beta   90.00
_cell.angle_gamma   90.00
#
_symmetry.space_group_name_H-M   'P 1'
#
loop_
_entity.id
_entity.type
_entity.pdbx_description
1 polymer ?
#
loop_
_entity_poly.entity_id
_entity_poly.type
_entity_poly.pdbx_seq_one_letter_code
_entity_poly.pdbx_strand_id
1 'polypeptide(L)'
;MLESQLWDKISQKPSDSFIADVKEGKVPELPYFIVDQDDAKSKIKAKIDTIKDERFQTSIITANYGNGKTNILKYLSLYFRNNNNNNIKVLYYRADVDNYDIILNLLRIVEDNYTNYIIESVKNLVDEKFDYALLANNYKDNFSAIEDYTKKMFSSNDLTEIRNIFYLGTGRLNSKRYFDKQGLRQLRDYERREILVLFLNILSQTGRYIIFCIDEVEKIREKSKVRFSHFLTSLRELIDLSNKIKGHYLILALTDGVDSNLIQSTNEPLYQRIGQHIIAINPITEKKDKEDLIDYLKELFNSDEDTNEVLKKLIKETDATSNRLLIQRISDILFGKKEKKSLKEALKTDSLLEIFDETKKDLEINVEAFKNIHRKFFDPLEYYLDSFNIKIEEFTSQLRYYYNYETDTFCYFVFSKDISVIDNEILKIKSSIEYLNFDKKTFFKNISIFVPASMELSYSYLDKYEFLKNYKLNIIDIQDFEDLFTLLELYRQHFEYQPKLKPIIENYTNSSL
;
A
#
# COMPACT_ATOMS: atom_id res chain seq x y z
N MET A 1 -3.15 -2.76 34.42
CA MET A 1 -2.92 -2.07 33.13
C MET A 1 -4.28 -1.65 32.63
N LEU A 2 -4.48 -0.36 32.31
CA LEU A 2 -5.68 0.07 31.60
C LEU A 2 -5.69 -0.65 30.25
N GLU A 3 -6.78 -1.32 29.90
CA GLU A 3 -6.95 -1.88 28.56
C GLU A 3 -6.91 -0.72 27.56
N SER A 4 -5.97 -0.75 26.61
CA SER A 4 -5.96 0.26 25.54
C SER A 4 -7.22 0.10 24.70
N GLN A 5 -7.88 1.20 24.39
CA GLN A 5 -9.05 1.21 23.53
C GLN A 5 -8.64 1.40 22.08
N LEU A 6 -9.51 0.92 21.17
CA LEU A 6 -9.30 1.12 19.74
C LEU A 6 -9.22 2.63 19.43
N TRP A 7 -8.17 3.01 18.69
CA TRP A 7 -7.77 4.38 18.34
C TRP A 7 -6.91 5.12 19.37
N ASP A 8 -6.64 4.52 20.53
CA ASP A 8 -5.66 5.07 21.46
C ASP A 8 -4.26 5.07 20.86
N LYS A 9 -3.41 6.00 21.31
CA LYS A 9 -1.99 6.00 20.95
C LYS A 9 -1.35 4.67 21.38
N ILE A 10 -0.73 3.98 20.44
CA ILE A 10 -0.07 2.70 20.71
C ILE A 10 1.28 2.99 21.36
N SER A 11 1.45 2.52 22.59
CA SER A 11 2.69 2.70 23.36
C SER A 11 3.79 1.78 22.82
N GLN A 12 4.55 2.27 21.84
CA GLN A 12 5.74 1.61 21.31
C GLN A 12 6.79 2.67 20.99
N LYS A 13 8.06 2.38 21.30
CA LYS A 13 9.16 3.27 20.93
C LYS A 13 9.29 3.24 19.39
N PRO A 14 9.12 4.37 18.70
CA PRO A 14 9.25 4.42 17.25
C PRO A 14 10.68 4.05 16.84
N SER A 15 10.84 3.31 15.74
CA SER A 15 12.15 3.05 15.15
C SER A 15 12.68 4.29 14.45
N ASP A 16 14.00 4.35 14.23
CA ASP A 16 14.61 5.44 13.47
C ASP A 16 14.09 5.49 12.02
N SER A 17 13.80 4.33 11.43
CA SER A 17 13.15 4.20 10.11
C SER A 17 11.75 4.81 10.09
N PHE A 18 10.95 4.55 11.12
CA PHE A 18 9.62 5.16 11.28
C PHE A 18 9.73 6.68 11.39
N ILE A 19 10.65 7.17 12.22
CA ILE A 19 10.87 8.61 12.40
C ILE A 19 11.30 9.24 11.08
N ALA A 20 12.21 8.61 10.33
CA ALA A 20 12.63 9.08 9.00
C ALA A 20 11.46 9.13 8.00
N ASP A 21 10.61 8.08 7.97
CA ASP A 21 9.41 8.05 7.13
C ASP A 21 8.46 9.21 7.46
N VAL A 22 8.16 9.41 8.74
CA VAL A 22 7.25 10.49 9.16
C VAL A 22 7.84 11.87 8.86
N LYS A 23 9.15 12.07 9.02
CA LYS A 23 9.84 13.33 8.64
C LYS A 23 9.68 13.66 7.16
N GLU A 24 9.68 12.65 6.31
CA GLU A 24 9.47 12.80 4.86
C GLU A 24 7.98 12.75 4.47
N GLY A 25 7.06 12.68 5.45
CA GLY A 25 5.62 12.48 5.26
C GLY A 25 5.28 11.22 4.47
N LYS A 26 6.16 10.23 4.48
CA LYS A 26 5.90 8.91 3.91
C LYS A 26 4.94 8.16 4.82
N VAL A 27 4.18 7.24 4.24
CA VAL A 27 3.31 6.32 4.98
C VAL A 27 4.20 5.24 5.60
N PRO A 28 4.47 5.30 6.92
CA PRO A 28 5.33 4.30 7.55
C PRO A 28 4.69 2.91 7.46
N GLU A 29 5.46 1.85 7.74
CA GLU A 29 4.90 0.49 7.72
C GLU A 29 3.78 0.32 8.75
N LEU A 30 3.89 0.94 9.94
CA LEU A 30 2.86 0.89 10.98
C LEU A 30 2.77 2.24 11.72
N PRO A 31 1.68 3.02 11.57
CA PRO A 31 1.46 4.23 12.35
C PRO A 31 1.06 3.91 13.80
N TYR A 32 1.64 4.63 14.77
CA TYR A 32 1.34 4.46 16.20
C TYR A 32 0.11 5.25 16.66
N PHE A 33 -0.37 6.20 15.85
CA PHE A 33 -1.52 7.03 16.16
C PHE A 33 -2.15 7.58 14.87
N ILE A 34 -3.48 7.76 14.90
CA ILE A 34 -4.26 8.37 13.81
C ILE A 34 -4.87 9.67 14.34
N VAL A 35 -4.35 10.79 13.84
CA VAL A 35 -4.89 12.13 14.13
C VAL A 35 -6.09 12.39 13.22
N ASP A 36 -7.11 13.08 13.75
CA ASP A 36 -8.38 13.38 13.05
C ASP A 36 -9.13 12.09 12.60
N GLN A 37 -10.06 12.20 11.66
CA GLN A 37 -10.84 11.14 11.03
C GLN A 37 -11.88 10.51 11.95
N ASP A 38 -12.50 11.32 12.82
CA ASP A 38 -13.46 10.85 13.83
C ASP A 38 -14.66 10.09 13.25
N ASP A 39 -15.18 10.53 12.09
CA ASP A 39 -16.25 9.81 11.38
C ASP A 39 -15.81 8.41 10.93
N ALA A 40 -14.61 8.29 10.35
CA ALA A 40 -14.06 7.00 9.93
C ALA A 40 -13.79 6.10 11.14
N LYS A 41 -13.12 6.63 12.17
CA LYS A 41 -12.81 5.92 13.41
C LYS A 41 -14.07 5.40 14.09
N SER A 42 -15.11 6.22 14.20
CA SER A 42 -16.37 5.84 14.85
C SER A 42 -17.14 4.77 14.06
N LYS A 43 -17.29 4.93 12.73
CA LYS A 43 -17.98 3.94 11.88
C LYS A 43 -17.26 2.60 11.82
N ILE A 44 -15.92 2.62 11.75
CA ILE A 44 -15.11 1.39 11.76
C ILE A 44 -15.21 0.72 13.14
N LYS A 45 -15.07 1.48 14.23
CA LYS A 45 -15.19 0.97 15.60
C LYS A 45 -16.54 0.32 15.85
N ALA A 46 -17.64 0.97 15.46
CA ALA A 46 -18.99 0.43 15.63
C ALA A 46 -19.14 -0.97 15.00
N LYS A 47 -18.60 -1.18 13.79
CA LYS A 47 -18.63 -2.49 13.10
C LYS A 47 -17.70 -3.53 13.73
N ILE A 48 -16.56 -3.10 14.28
CA ILE A 48 -15.63 -3.98 14.97
C ILE A 48 -16.21 -4.43 16.31
N ASP A 49 -16.84 -3.53 17.05
CA ASP A 49 -17.42 -3.81 18.37
C ASP A 49 -18.56 -4.85 18.28
N THR A 50 -19.31 -4.87 17.18
CA THR A 50 -20.40 -5.82 16.94
C THR A 50 -20.01 -7.03 16.08
N ILE A 51 -18.73 -7.19 15.74
CA ILE A 51 -18.25 -8.22 14.78
C ILE A 51 -18.59 -9.66 15.17
N LYS A 52 -18.85 -9.93 16.46
CA LYS A 52 -19.16 -11.28 16.95
C LYS A 52 -20.62 -11.69 16.74
N ASP A 53 -21.51 -10.70 16.80
CA ASP A 53 -22.96 -10.91 16.89
C ASP A 53 -23.68 -10.49 15.59
N GLU A 54 -22.98 -9.79 14.71
CA GLU A 54 -23.52 -9.34 13.43
C GLU A 54 -23.15 -10.24 12.26
N ARG A 55 -23.86 -10.02 11.15
CA ARG A 55 -23.50 -10.52 9.82
C ARG A 55 -22.18 -9.90 9.34
N PHE A 56 -21.61 -10.48 8.29
CA PHE A 56 -20.44 -9.92 7.61
C PHE A 56 -20.62 -8.45 7.25
N GLN A 57 -19.67 -7.64 7.73
CA GLN A 57 -19.67 -6.20 7.52
C GLN A 57 -18.76 -5.83 6.35
N THR A 58 -19.08 -4.72 5.69
CA THR A 58 -18.22 -4.15 4.64
C THR A 58 -18.14 -2.64 4.82
N SER A 59 -16.95 -2.05 4.67
CA SER A 59 -16.74 -0.60 4.55
C SER A 59 -15.82 -0.30 3.39
N ILE A 60 -16.08 0.83 2.76
CA ILE A 60 -15.27 1.33 1.65
C ILE A 60 -14.72 2.69 2.06
N ILE A 61 -13.41 2.78 2.20
CA ILE A 61 -12.71 4.01 2.52
C ILE A 61 -12.27 4.65 1.21
N THR A 62 -12.71 5.88 0.96
CA THR A 62 -12.29 6.68 -0.21
C THR A 62 -11.47 7.88 0.26
N ALA A 63 -10.28 8.06 -0.30
CA ALA A 63 -9.45 9.22 0.00
C ALA A 63 -8.45 9.52 -1.12
N ASN A 64 -8.20 10.79 -1.41
CA ASN A 64 -7.05 11.19 -2.21
C ASN A 64 -5.72 10.63 -1.67
N TYR A 65 -4.76 10.42 -2.58
CA TYR A 65 -3.41 10.00 -2.21
C TYR A 65 -2.82 10.93 -1.14
N GLY A 66 -2.24 10.34 -0.09
CA GLY A 66 -1.66 11.07 1.03
C GLY A 66 -2.62 11.48 2.15
N ASN A 67 -3.92 11.15 2.09
CA ASN A 67 -4.87 11.50 3.16
C ASN A 67 -5.03 10.46 4.29
N GLY A 68 -4.30 9.34 4.23
CA GLY A 68 -4.18 8.42 5.37
C GLY A 68 -5.09 7.19 5.34
N LYS A 69 -5.69 6.83 4.20
CA LYS A 69 -6.45 5.56 4.05
C LYS A 69 -5.63 4.34 4.49
N THR A 70 -4.40 4.24 4.00
CA THR A 70 -3.45 3.17 4.33
C THR A 70 -3.02 3.20 5.80
N ASN A 71 -2.95 4.40 6.40
CA ASN A 71 -2.60 4.55 7.81
C ASN A 71 -3.66 3.90 8.72
N ILE A 72 -4.95 4.08 8.44
CA ILE A 72 -6.03 3.42 9.20
C ILE A 72 -5.85 1.90 9.18
N LEU A 73 -5.65 1.31 7.99
CA LEU A 73 -5.56 -0.14 7.83
C LEU A 73 -4.33 -0.73 8.55
N LYS A 74 -3.19 -0.04 8.46
CA LYS A 74 -1.95 -0.42 9.15
C LYS A 74 -2.05 -0.23 10.65
N TYR A 75 -2.70 0.82 11.13
CA TYR A 75 -2.99 1.03 12.55
C TYR A 75 -3.81 -0.13 13.11
N LEU A 76 -4.89 -0.53 12.44
CA LEU A 76 -5.72 -1.68 12.86
C LEU A 76 -4.87 -2.95 12.98
N SER A 77 -4.00 -3.18 12.00
CA SER A 77 -3.08 -4.32 11.99
C SER A 77 -2.14 -4.31 13.21
N LEU A 78 -1.55 -3.15 13.54
CA LEU A 78 -0.70 -2.99 14.70
C LEU A 78 -1.47 -3.15 16.03
N TYR A 79 -2.62 -2.48 16.16
CA TYR A 79 -3.44 -2.49 17.36
C TYR A 79 -3.85 -3.92 17.75
N PHE A 80 -4.37 -4.70 16.81
CA PHE A 80 -4.81 -6.08 17.08
C PHE A 80 -3.64 -7.07 17.24
N ARG A 81 -2.45 -6.74 16.70
CA ARG A 81 -1.23 -7.50 16.96
C ARG A 81 -0.72 -7.29 18.39
N ASN A 82 -0.80 -6.06 18.91
CA ASN A 82 -0.28 -5.71 20.24
C ASN A 82 -1.25 -6.03 21.39
N ASN A 83 -2.56 -5.88 21.18
CA ASN A 83 -3.55 -6.06 22.24
C ASN A 83 -4.01 -7.50 22.47
N ASN A 84 -3.37 -8.51 21.85
CA ASN A 84 -3.64 -9.94 22.05
C ASN A 84 -5.14 -10.30 22.12
N ASN A 85 -5.99 -9.64 21.33
CA ASN A 85 -7.39 -10.04 21.22
C ASN A 85 -7.43 -11.32 20.37
N ASN A 86 -7.28 -12.47 21.03
CA ASN A 86 -7.03 -13.76 20.39
C ASN A 86 -8.06 -14.13 19.32
N ASN A 87 -9.26 -13.56 19.43
CA ASN A 87 -10.40 -13.92 18.58
C ASN A 87 -10.47 -13.07 17.30
N ILE A 88 -9.94 -11.84 17.29
CA ILE A 88 -9.97 -10.97 16.10
C ILE A 88 -8.58 -10.92 15.46
N LYS A 89 -8.52 -11.15 14.15
CA LYS A 89 -7.30 -11.05 13.36
C LYS A 89 -7.48 -10.08 12.20
N VAL A 90 -6.59 -9.10 12.11
CA VAL A 90 -6.54 -8.15 11.01
C VAL A 90 -5.54 -8.65 9.97
N LEU A 91 -5.98 -8.74 8.72
CA LEU A 91 -5.18 -9.19 7.59
C LEU A 91 -5.10 -8.06 6.56
N TYR A 92 -3.93 -7.44 6.46
CA TYR A 92 -3.64 -6.38 5.50
C TYR A 92 -3.05 -6.95 4.21
N TYR A 93 -3.66 -6.60 3.08
CA TYR A 93 -3.25 -6.99 1.74
C TYR A 93 -3.37 -5.80 0.79
N ARG A 94 -2.47 -5.71 -0.20
CA ARG A 94 -2.68 -4.85 -1.38
C ARG A 94 -3.54 -5.63 -2.38
N ALA A 95 -4.35 -4.92 -3.17
CA ALA A 95 -5.19 -5.53 -4.18
C ALA A 95 -4.36 -6.32 -5.21
N ASP A 96 -4.77 -7.57 -5.48
CA ASP A 96 -4.17 -8.41 -6.51
C ASP A 96 -4.78 -8.06 -7.87
N VAL A 97 -4.01 -7.37 -8.70
CA VAL A 97 -4.44 -6.86 -10.01
C VAL A 97 -4.71 -7.99 -11.01
N ASP A 98 -4.09 -9.15 -10.80
CA ASP A 98 -4.25 -10.34 -11.66
C ASP A 98 -5.34 -11.28 -11.14
N ASN A 99 -5.52 -11.38 -9.83
CA ASN A 99 -6.66 -12.04 -9.20
C ASN A 99 -7.66 -11.04 -8.61
N TYR A 100 -8.38 -10.37 -9.52
CA TYR A 100 -9.32 -9.28 -9.24
C TYR A 100 -10.73 -9.74 -8.84
N ASP A 101 -11.00 -11.05 -8.72
CA ASP A 101 -12.25 -11.53 -8.12
C ASP A 101 -12.09 -11.53 -6.59
N ILE A 102 -12.89 -10.73 -5.88
CA ILE A 102 -12.72 -10.59 -4.43
C ILE A 102 -13.00 -11.89 -3.67
N ILE A 103 -13.90 -12.75 -4.17
CA ILE A 103 -14.26 -14.00 -3.50
C ILE A 103 -13.09 -14.99 -3.60
N LEU A 104 -12.51 -15.11 -4.80
CA LEU A 104 -11.31 -15.93 -4.99
C LEU A 104 -10.10 -15.38 -4.23
N ASN A 105 -9.97 -14.05 -4.18
CA ASN A 105 -8.92 -13.40 -3.41
C ASN A 105 -9.05 -13.68 -1.91
N LEU A 106 -10.24 -13.52 -1.33
CA LEU A 106 -10.51 -13.84 0.07
C LEU A 106 -10.32 -15.33 0.39
N LEU A 107 -10.70 -16.23 -0.51
CA LEU A 107 -10.40 -17.68 -0.36
C LEU A 107 -8.90 -17.95 -0.30
N ARG A 108 -8.11 -17.30 -1.16
CA ARG A 108 -6.66 -17.40 -1.14
C ARG A 108 -6.08 -16.85 0.17
N ILE A 109 -6.55 -15.70 0.62
CA ILE A 109 -6.13 -15.14 1.92
C ILE A 109 -6.46 -16.11 3.07
N VAL A 110 -7.65 -16.72 3.05
CA VAL A 110 -8.04 -17.74 4.04
C VAL A 110 -7.14 -18.97 3.96
N GLU A 111 -6.81 -19.44 2.76
CA GLU A 111 -5.84 -20.54 2.56
C GLU A 111 -4.48 -20.20 3.18
N ASP A 112 -3.91 -19.06 2.80
CA ASP A 112 -2.56 -18.66 3.17
C ASP A 112 -2.39 -18.49 4.69
N ASN A 113 -3.46 -18.12 5.41
CA ASN A 113 -3.40 -17.78 6.84
C ASN A 113 -4.06 -18.80 7.77
N TYR A 114 -5.07 -19.56 7.31
CA TYR A 114 -5.94 -20.34 8.20
C TYR A 114 -6.12 -21.80 7.82
N THR A 115 -5.36 -22.33 6.86
CA THR A 115 -5.43 -23.76 6.49
C THR A 115 -5.42 -24.68 7.72
N ASN A 116 -4.39 -24.62 8.57
CA ASN A 116 -4.28 -25.50 9.74
C ASN A 116 -5.43 -25.29 10.73
N TYR A 117 -5.78 -24.02 10.98
CA TYR A 117 -6.82 -23.66 11.93
C TYR A 117 -8.21 -24.16 11.49
N ILE A 118 -8.53 -24.08 10.20
CA ILE A 118 -9.79 -24.59 9.65
C ILE A 118 -9.83 -26.12 9.74
N ILE A 119 -8.74 -26.81 9.41
CA ILE A 119 -8.68 -28.28 9.48
C ILE A 119 -8.91 -28.75 10.93
N GLU A 120 -8.23 -28.13 11.89
CA GLU A 120 -8.42 -28.42 13.32
C GLU A 120 -9.85 -28.08 13.78
N SER A 121 -10.40 -26.95 13.32
CA SER A 121 -11.77 -26.55 13.61
C SER A 121 -12.79 -27.57 13.11
N VAL A 122 -12.64 -28.08 11.89
CA VAL A 122 -13.51 -29.12 11.33
C VAL A 122 -13.45 -30.38 12.18
N LYS A 123 -12.25 -30.85 12.53
CA LYS A 123 -12.09 -32.02 13.40
C LYS A 123 -12.79 -31.83 14.74
N ASN A 124 -12.59 -30.68 15.39
CA ASN A 124 -13.23 -30.39 16.68
C ASN A 124 -14.77 -30.39 16.56
N LEU A 125 -15.31 -29.79 15.49
CA LEU A 125 -16.76 -29.77 15.25
C LEU A 125 -17.33 -31.18 14.97
N VAL A 126 -16.57 -32.06 14.30
CA VAL A 126 -16.95 -33.47 14.12
C VAL A 126 -16.95 -34.20 15.47
N ASP A 127 -15.90 -34.03 16.28
CA ASP A 127 -15.78 -34.64 17.60
C ASP A 127 -16.91 -34.19 18.55
N GLU A 128 -17.33 -32.92 18.44
CA GLU A 128 -18.46 -32.33 19.18
C GLU A 128 -19.84 -32.71 18.63
N LYS A 129 -19.90 -33.44 17.51
CA LYS A 129 -21.16 -33.76 16.79
C LYS A 129 -21.97 -32.52 16.43
N PHE A 130 -21.29 -31.43 16.09
CA PHE A 130 -21.92 -30.19 15.64
C PHE A 130 -22.71 -30.42 14.34
N ASP A 131 -23.87 -29.78 14.21
CA ASP A 131 -24.65 -29.79 12.97
C ASP A 131 -24.00 -28.88 11.91
N TYR A 132 -23.04 -29.43 11.18
CA TYR A 132 -22.25 -28.71 10.17
C TYR A 132 -23.11 -28.16 9.02
N ALA A 133 -24.36 -28.63 8.84
CA ALA A 133 -25.26 -28.06 7.85
C ALA A 133 -25.56 -26.58 8.13
N LEU A 134 -25.54 -26.16 9.40
CA LEU A 134 -25.73 -24.78 9.83
C LEU A 134 -24.67 -23.83 9.25
N LEU A 135 -23.45 -24.32 8.99
CA LEU A 135 -22.35 -23.52 8.43
C LEU A 135 -22.56 -23.22 6.94
N ALA A 136 -23.39 -24.02 6.26
CA ALA A 136 -23.77 -23.89 4.86
C ALA A 136 -25.26 -23.53 4.71
N ASN A 137 -25.81 -22.73 5.64
CA ASN A 137 -27.21 -22.26 5.59
C ASN A 137 -28.25 -23.39 5.43
N ASN A 138 -27.98 -24.56 6.02
CA ASN A 138 -28.78 -25.77 5.90
C ASN A 138 -29.06 -26.19 4.45
N TYR A 139 -28.11 -25.92 3.55
CA TYR A 139 -28.18 -26.22 2.11
C TYR A 139 -29.36 -25.57 1.38
N LYS A 140 -29.95 -24.52 1.97
CA LYS A 140 -30.98 -23.71 1.32
C LYS A 140 -30.38 -22.83 0.23
N ASP A 141 -31.22 -22.39 -0.70
CA ASP A 141 -30.82 -21.52 -1.81
C ASP A 141 -29.71 -22.19 -2.65
N ASN A 142 -28.66 -21.44 -3.02
CA ASN A 142 -27.54 -21.95 -3.81
C ASN A 142 -26.62 -22.90 -3.04
N PHE A 143 -26.75 -23.01 -1.70
CA PHE A 143 -25.88 -23.87 -0.89
C PHE A 143 -26.11 -25.37 -1.13
N SER A 144 -27.25 -25.76 -1.72
CA SER A 144 -27.50 -27.13 -2.20
C SER A 144 -26.42 -27.61 -3.16
N ALA A 145 -25.80 -26.70 -3.92
CA ALA A 145 -24.72 -27.02 -4.85
C ALA A 145 -23.46 -27.55 -4.15
N ILE A 146 -23.21 -27.19 -2.88
CA ILE A 146 -22.01 -27.58 -2.13
C ILE A 146 -22.29 -28.60 -1.02
N GLU A 147 -23.48 -29.22 -1.03
CA GLU A 147 -23.90 -30.17 0.01
C GLU A 147 -22.94 -31.37 0.12
N ASP A 148 -22.68 -32.06 -1.00
CA ASP A 148 -21.79 -33.22 -1.02
C ASP A 148 -20.35 -32.85 -0.61
N TYR A 149 -19.88 -31.68 -1.04
CA TYR A 149 -18.58 -31.15 -0.64
C TYR A 149 -18.51 -30.96 0.88
N THR A 150 -19.54 -30.32 1.45
CA THR A 150 -19.61 -30.03 2.88
C THR A 150 -19.67 -31.34 3.67
N LYS A 151 -20.56 -32.26 3.31
CA LYS A 151 -20.63 -33.59 3.95
C LYS A 151 -19.30 -34.32 3.91
N LYS A 152 -18.60 -34.27 2.78
CA LYS A 152 -17.30 -34.92 2.62
C LYS A 152 -16.25 -34.29 3.52
N MET A 153 -16.20 -32.96 3.63
CA MET A 153 -15.29 -32.24 4.53
C MET A 153 -15.44 -32.66 6.01
N PHE A 154 -16.66 -32.97 6.46
CA PHE A 154 -16.97 -33.38 7.83
C PHE A 154 -17.15 -34.90 8.00
N SER A 155 -16.79 -35.71 7.00
CA SER A 155 -17.00 -37.16 7.02
C SER A 155 -15.90 -37.96 7.73
N SER A 156 -14.77 -37.33 8.04
CA SER A 156 -13.55 -37.99 8.52
C SER A 156 -12.83 -37.10 9.54
N ASN A 157 -12.14 -37.73 10.49
CA ASN A 157 -11.27 -37.07 11.46
C ASN A 157 -9.79 -37.03 11.01
N ASP A 158 -9.49 -37.53 9.80
CA ASP A 158 -8.15 -37.44 9.23
C ASP A 158 -7.86 -36.02 8.73
N LEU A 159 -6.91 -35.34 9.39
CA LEU A 159 -6.45 -34.00 9.03
C LEU A 159 -5.95 -33.91 7.59
N THR A 160 -5.39 -34.99 7.04
CA THR A 160 -4.89 -35.03 5.66
C THR A 160 -6.03 -35.04 4.65
N GLU A 161 -7.08 -35.82 4.93
CA GLU A 161 -8.28 -35.87 4.10
C GLU A 161 -9.02 -34.52 4.12
N ILE A 162 -9.24 -33.96 5.32
CA ILE A 162 -9.84 -32.63 5.49
C ILE A 162 -9.02 -31.56 4.75
N ARG A 163 -7.69 -31.59 4.85
CA ARG A 163 -6.79 -30.67 4.13
C ARG A 163 -6.95 -30.75 2.62
N ASN A 164 -7.01 -31.97 2.07
CA ASN A 164 -7.18 -32.16 0.63
C ASN A 164 -8.53 -31.60 0.16
N ILE A 165 -9.60 -31.83 0.93
CA ILE A 165 -10.94 -31.30 0.63
C ILE A 165 -10.95 -29.78 0.74
N PHE A 166 -10.32 -29.21 1.77
CA PHE A 166 -10.14 -27.76 1.91
C PHE A 166 -9.48 -27.15 0.66
N TYR A 167 -8.39 -27.76 0.16
CA TYR A 167 -7.71 -27.31 -1.06
C TYR A 167 -8.51 -27.47 -2.35
N LEU A 168 -9.47 -28.41 -2.41
CA LEU A 168 -10.44 -28.47 -3.52
C LEU A 168 -11.35 -27.22 -3.50
N GLY A 169 -11.78 -26.79 -2.30
CA GLY A 169 -12.68 -25.65 -2.11
C GLY A 169 -12.01 -24.30 -2.40
N THR A 170 -10.78 -24.09 -1.94
CA THR A 170 -9.99 -22.88 -2.25
C THR A 170 -9.56 -22.84 -3.73
N GLY A 171 -9.51 -24.02 -4.37
CA GLY A 171 -9.12 -24.18 -5.76
C GLY A 171 -7.65 -24.37 -6.03
N ARG A 172 -6.84 -24.50 -4.97
CA ARG A 172 -5.46 -24.97 -5.11
C ARG A 172 -5.40 -26.30 -5.87
N LEU A 173 -6.38 -27.18 -5.61
CA LEU A 173 -6.58 -28.46 -6.30
C LEU A 173 -7.81 -28.41 -7.21
N ASN A 174 -7.75 -27.66 -8.33
CA ASN A 174 -8.93 -27.47 -9.18
C ASN A 174 -9.17 -28.57 -10.23
N SER A 175 -8.23 -29.49 -10.47
CA SER A 175 -8.38 -30.46 -11.58
C SER A 175 -9.45 -31.52 -11.28
N LYS A 176 -10.23 -31.92 -12.30
CA LYS A 176 -11.25 -32.98 -12.18
C LYS A 176 -10.72 -34.25 -11.50
N ARG A 177 -9.48 -34.64 -11.81
CA ARG A 177 -8.81 -35.81 -11.20
C ARG A 177 -8.72 -35.73 -9.68
N TYR A 178 -8.51 -34.54 -9.10
CA TYR A 178 -8.46 -34.39 -7.64
C TYR A 178 -9.84 -34.54 -7.00
N PHE A 179 -10.88 -34.05 -7.67
CA PHE A 179 -12.27 -34.23 -7.23
C PHE A 179 -12.72 -35.69 -7.34
N ASP A 180 -12.42 -36.37 -8.46
CA ASP A 180 -12.76 -37.78 -8.69
C ASP A 180 -12.16 -38.69 -7.61
N LYS A 181 -10.92 -38.41 -7.15
CA LYS A 181 -10.27 -39.13 -6.04
C LYS A 181 -11.02 -39.05 -4.71
N GLN A 182 -11.80 -37.99 -4.52
CA GLN A 182 -12.59 -37.76 -3.31
C GLN A 182 -14.07 -38.12 -3.52
N GLY A 183 -14.45 -38.64 -4.70
CA GLY A 183 -15.84 -38.94 -5.05
C GLY A 183 -16.72 -37.69 -5.16
N LEU A 184 -16.13 -36.53 -5.44
CA LEU A 184 -16.83 -35.26 -5.54
C LEU A 184 -16.94 -34.79 -6.98
N ARG A 185 -17.97 -33.99 -7.29
CA ARG A 185 -18.01 -33.23 -8.54
C ARG A 185 -17.06 -32.03 -8.46
N GLN A 186 -16.48 -31.65 -9.59
CA GLN A 186 -15.71 -30.42 -9.68
C GLN A 186 -16.59 -29.20 -9.37
N LEU A 187 -16.07 -28.31 -8.53
CA LEU A 187 -16.71 -27.04 -8.21
C LEU A 187 -16.53 -26.04 -9.36
N ARG A 188 -17.59 -25.31 -9.68
CA ARG A 188 -17.56 -24.16 -10.59
C ARG A 188 -17.19 -22.90 -9.81
N ASP A 189 -16.65 -21.90 -10.51
CA ASP A 189 -16.19 -20.66 -9.85
C ASP A 189 -17.29 -19.94 -9.07
N TYR A 190 -18.52 -19.95 -9.57
CA TYR A 190 -19.64 -19.34 -8.86
C TYR A 190 -20.04 -20.09 -7.58
N GLU A 191 -19.71 -21.38 -7.45
CA GLU A 191 -20.03 -22.20 -6.26
C GLU A 191 -19.02 -21.95 -5.14
N ARG A 192 -17.87 -21.34 -5.47
CA ARG A 192 -16.84 -20.98 -4.50
C ARG A 192 -17.26 -19.83 -3.59
N ARG A 193 -18.33 -19.12 -3.94
CA ARG A 193 -18.94 -18.09 -3.10
C ARG A 193 -19.52 -18.73 -1.85
N GLU A 194 -20.27 -19.82 -2.01
CA GLU A 194 -20.80 -20.60 -0.91
C GLU A 194 -19.68 -21.32 -0.12
N ILE A 195 -18.60 -21.73 -0.78
CA ILE A 195 -17.41 -22.26 -0.09
C ILE A 195 -16.75 -21.22 0.81
N LEU A 196 -16.60 -19.97 0.34
CA LEU A 196 -16.09 -18.88 1.17
C LEU A 196 -16.98 -18.67 2.40
N VAL A 197 -18.31 -18.68 2.21
CA VAL A 197 -19.26 -18.58 3.33
C VAL A 197 -19.05 -19.72 4.33
N LEU A 198 -18.92 -20.96 3.85
CA LEU A 198 -18.66 -22.12 4.70
C LEU A 198 -17.39 -21.93 5.54
N PHE A 199 -16.28 -21.51 4.93
CA PHE A 199 -15.00 -21.34 5.63
C PHE A 199 -15.05 -20.20 6.65
N LEU A 200 -15.67 -19.07 6.33
CA LEU A 200 -15.87 -17.98 7.28
C LEU A 200 -16.77 -18.40 8.45
N ASN A 201 -17.83 -19.17 8.16
CA ASN A 201 -18.70 -19.71 9.21
C ASN A 201 -17.98 -20.74 10.11
N ILE A 202 -17.08 -21.56 9.56
CA ILE A 202 -16.22 -22.45 10.38
C ILE A 202 -15.35 -21.61 11.33
N LEU A 203 -14.69 -20.58 10.81
CA LEU A 203 -13.81 -19.71 11.59
C LEU A 203 -14.55 -19.00 12.72
N SER A 204 -15.68 -18.37 12.43
CA SER A 204 -16.48 -17.69 13.45
C SER A 204 -17.07 -18.66 14.49
N GLN A 205 -17.53 -19.85 14.05
CA GLN A 205 -18.06 -20.87 14.96
C GLN A 205 -17.00 -21.37 15.95
N THR A 206 -15.72 -21.39 15.56
CA THR A 206 -14.60 -21.75 16.46
C THR A 206 -13.95 -20.54 17.12
N GLY A 207 -14.58 -19.37 17.05
CA GLY A 207 -14.23 -18.18 17.82
C GLY A 207 -13.19 -17.26 17.15
N ARG A 208 -12.97 -17.40 15.84
CA ARG A 208 -12.03 -16.58 15.06
C ARG A 208 -12.75 -15.70 14.04
N TYR A 209 -12.61 -14.39 14.23
CA TYR A 209 -13.13 -13.33 13.38
C TYR A 209 -12.00 -12.65 12.65
N ILE A 210 -12.25 -12.24 11.41
CA ILE A 210 -11.22 -11.68 10.53
C ILE A 210 -11.68 -10.31 10.06
N ILE A 211 -10.77 -9.34 10.13
CA ILE A 211 -10.88 -8.05 9.47
C ILE A 211 -9.95 -8.10 8.26
N PHE A 212 -10.53 -8.19 7.06
CA PHE A 212 -9.81 -8.14 5.80
C PHE A 212 -9.62 -6.68 5.42
N CYS A 213 -8.37 -6.21 5.32
CA CYS A 213 -8.03 -4.87 4.87
C CYS A 213 -7.37 -4.97 3.50
N ILE A 214 -8.10 -4.62 2.44
CA ILE A 214 -7.58 -4.63 1.07
C ILE A 214 -7.34 -3.19 0.61
N ASP A 215 -6.07 -2.84 0.39
CA ASP A 215 -5.64 -1.50 -0.02
C ASP A 215 -5.36 -1.41 -1.52
N GLU A 216 -5.29 -0.20 -2.05
CA GLU A 216 -4.93 0.13 -3.43
C GLU A 216 -5.81 -0.54 -4.50
N VAL A 217 -7.11 -0.70 -4.25
CA VAL A 217 -8.05 -1.35 -5.19
C VAL A 217 -8.13 -0.61 -6.53
N GLU A 218 -7.84 0.69 -6.55
CA GLU A 218 -7.73 1.49 -7.78
C GLU A 218 -6.76 0.89 -8.83
N LYS A 219 -5.72 0.15 -8.39
CA LYS A 219 -4.75 -0.48 -9.30
C LYS A 219 -5.38 -1.52 -10.22
N ILE A 220 -6.47 -2.17 -9.80
CA ILE A 220 -7.25 -3.08 -10.65
C ILE A 220 -7.82 -2.32 -11.85
N ARG A 221 -8.34 -1.11 -11.60
CA ARG A 221 -8.90 -0.24 -12.64
C ARG A 221 -7.83 0.31 -13.56
N GLU A 222 -6.72 0.78 -13.02
CA GLU A 222 -5.57 1.28 -13.79
C GLU A 222 -5.09 0.23 -14.79
N LYS A 223 -5.14 -1.06 -14.41
CA LYS A 223 -4.84 -2.16 -15.32
C LYS A 223 -5.94 -2.41 -16.34
N SER A 224 -7.21 -2.44 -15.93
CA SER A 224 -8.34 -2.67 -16.83
C SER A 224 -9.69 -2.29 -16.23
N LYS A 225 -10.47 -1.52 -17.00
CA LYS A 225 -11.87 -1.21 -16.67
C LYS A 225 -12.75 -2.46 -16.58
N VAL A 226 -12.50 -3.47 -17.42
CA VAL A 226 -13.26 -4.73 -17.43
C VAL A 226 -12.97 -5.54 -16.16
N ARG A 227 -11.69 -5.62 -15.76
CA ARG A 227 -11.30 -6.29 -14.51
C ARG A 227 -11.94 -5.61 -13.30
N PHE A 228 -11.96 -4.28 -13.27
CA PHE A 228 -12.60 -3.52 -12.20
C PHE A 228 -14.12 -3.73 -12.15
N SER A 229 -14.81 -3.77 -13.29
CA SER A 229 -16.26 -4.09 -13.34
C SER A 229 -16.56 -5.50 -12.80
N HIS A 230 -15.69 -6.47 -13.12
CA HIS A 230 -15.79 -7.82 -12.55
C HIS A 230 -15.54 -7.84 -11.04
N PHE A 231 -14.52 -7.12 -10.55
CA PHE A 231 -14.27 -6.94 -9.12
C PHE A 231 -15.53 -6.41 -8.40
N LEU A 232 -16.14 -5.34 -8.90
CA LEU A 232 -17.37 -4.77 -8.33
C LEU A 232 -18.54 -5.78 -8.35
N THR A 233 -18.64 -6.59 -9.40
CA THR A 233 -19.67 -7.64 -9.50
C THR A 233 -19.47 -8.72 -8.44
N SER A 234 -18.23 -9.22 -8.29
CA SER A 234 -17.89 -10.20 -7.25
C SER A 234 -18.09 -9.66 -5.83
N LEU A 235 -17.81 -8.37 -5.61
CA LEU A 235 -18.08 -7.68 -4.34
C LEU A 235 -19.59 -7.60 -4.05
N ARG A 236 -20.41 -7.30 -5.06
CA ARG A 236 -21.87 -7.28 -4.92
C ARG A 236 -22.39 -8.63 -4.47
N GLU A 237 -21.90 -9.69 -5.10
CA GLU A 237 -22.32 -11.06 -4.80
C GLU A 237 -21.90 -11.49 -3.38
N LEU A 238 -20.71 -11.07 -2.93
CA LEU A 238 -20.31 -11.24 -1.53
C LEU A 238 -21.24 -10.50 -0.56
N ILE A 239 -21.64 -9.27 -0.89
CA ILE A 239 -22.56 -8.48 -0.05
C ILE A 239 -23.95 -9.09 -0.02
N ASP A 240 -24.44 -9.63 -1.14
CA ASP A 240 -25.71 -10.36 -1.19
C ASP A 240 -25.68 -11.60 -0.26
N LEU A 241 -24.51 -12.20 -0.08
CA LEU A 241 -24.28 -13.33 0.84
C LEU A 241 -23.99 -12.91 2.29
N SER A 242 -23.84 -11.61 2.60
CA SER A 242 -23.42 -11.13 3.93
C SER A 242 -24.27 -11.68 5.09
N ASN A 243 -25.60 -11.75 4.92
CA ASN A 243 -26.54 -12.30 5.91
C ASN A 243 -26.32 -13.78 6.23
N LYS A 244 -25.59 -14.51 5.37
CA LYS A 244 -25.29 -15.93 5.53
C LYS A 244 -23.92 -16.17 6.17
N ILE A 245 -23.14 -15.11 6.38
CA ILE A 245 -21.80 -15.15 6.96
C ILE A 245 -21.89 -14.55 8.37
N LYS A 246 -21.46 -15.31 9.37
CA LYS A 246 -21.45 -14.87 10.77
C LYS A 246 -20.15 -14.12 11.06
N GLY A 247 -20.27 -12.86 11.44
CA GLY A 247 -19.15 -11.98 11.75
C GLY A 247 -18.23 -11.70 10.57
N HIS A 248 -17.00 -11.32 10.90
CA HIS A 248 -15.97 -10.81 9.97
C HIS A 248 -16.30 -9.44 9.37
N TYR A 249 -15.26 -8.79 8.84
CA TYR A 249 -15.35 -7.44 8.32
C TYR A 249 -14.40 -7.27 7.14
N LEU A 250 -14.90 -6.73 6.03
CA LEU A 250 -14.09 -6.29 4.89
C LEU A 250 -13.97 -4.76 4.87
N ILE A 251 -12.75 -4.26 4.81
CA ILE A 251 -12.44 -2.86 4.58
C ILE A 251 -11.67 -2.78 3.27
N LEU A 252 -12.25 -2.08 2.29
CA LEU A 252 -11.59 -1.76 1.02
C LEU A 252 -11.13 -0.31 1.05
N ALA A 253 -9.89 -0.02 0.68
CA ALA A 253 -9.40 1.34 0.50
C ALA A 253 -9.19 1.65 -0.99
N LEU A 254 -9.79 2.77 -1.43
CA LEU A 254 -9.76 3.27 -2.80
C LEU A 254 -9.34 4.74 -2.80
N THR A 255 -8.77 5.18 -3.91
CA THR A 255 -8.55 6.61 -4.15
C THR A 255 -9.79 7.29 -4.73
N ASP A 256 -9.93 8.59 -4.53
CA ASP A 256 -11.07 9.38 -5.06
C ASP A 256 -11.13 9.39 -6.60
N GLY A 257 -10.07 8.96 -7.31
CA GLY A 257 -10.16 8.67 -8.75
C GLY A 257 -11.11 7.51 -9.09
N VAL A 258 -11.48 6.72 -8.08
CA VAL A 258 -12.56 5.73 -8.03
C VAL A 258 -13.57 6.19 -6.99
N ASP A 259 -14.16 7.36 -7.23
CA ASP A 259 -15.18 7.92 -6.36
C ASP A 259 -16.49 7.12 -6.39
N SER A 260 -17.40 7.48 -5.47
CA SER A 260 -18.76 6.96 -5.40
C SER A 260 -19.47 7.00 -6.76
N ASN A 261 -19.27 8.08 -7.53
CA ASN A 261 -19.88 8.24 -8.86
C ASN A 261 -19.35 7.21 -9.88
N LEU A 262 -18.05 6.90 -9.84
CA LEU A 262 -17.50 5.88 -10.71
C LEU A 262 -18.00 4.49 -10.34
N ILE A 263 -18.04 4.17 -9.04
CA ILE A 263 -18.60 2.90 -8.55
C ILE A 263 -20.06 2.78 -9.01
N GLN A 264 -20.84 3.85 -8.83
CA GLN A 264 -22.24 3.93 -9.23
C GLN A 264 -22.43 3.74 -10.74
N SER A 265 -21.71 4.50 -11.55
CA SER A 265 -21.81 4.41 -13.02
C SER A 265 -21.30 3.08 -13.58
N THR A 266 -20.37 2.41 -12.90
CA THR A 266 -19.86 1.09 -13.31
C THR A 266 -20.76 -0.05 -12.85
N ASN A 267 -21.33 0.05 -11.64
CA ASN A 267 -22.18 -0.99 -11.04
C ASN A 267 -23.21 -0.39 -10.06
N GLU A 268 -24.26 0.22 -10.59
CA GLU A 268 -25.37 0.79 -9.83
C GLU A 268 -25.97 -0.20 -8.80
N PRO A 269 -26.22 -1.49 -9.14
CA PRO A 269 -26.74 -2.44 -8.16
C PRO A 269 -25.82 -2.63 -6.94
N LEU A 270 -24.50 -2.60 -7.12
CA LEU A 270 -23.57 -2.61 -6.00
C LEU A 270 -23.73 -1.33 -5.18
N TYR A 271 -23.66 -0.17 -5.83
CA TYR A 271 -23.70 1.14 -5.16
C TYR A 271 -24.91 1.29 -4.23
N GLN A 272 -26.09 0.86 -4.68
CA GLN A 272 -27.32 0.87 -3.86
C GLN A 272 -27.20 0.07 -2.54
N ARG A 273 -26.31 -0.92 -2.48
CA ARG A 273 -26.05 -1.73 -1.27
C ARG A 273 -24.97 -1.14 -0.38
N ILE A 274 -23.96 -0.48 -0.97
CA ILE A 274 -22.76 -0.02 -0.25
C ILE A 274 -22.73 1.48 0.02
N GLY A 275 -23.61 2.29 -0.55
CA GLY A 275 -23.51 3.75 -0.48
C GLY A 275 -23.39 4.29 0.96
N GLN A 276 -24.18 3.74 1.89
CA GLN A 276 -24.14 4.09 3.32
C GLN A 276 -22.89 3.56 4.06
N HIS A 277 -22.11 2.71 3.42
CA HIS A 277 -20.89 2.10 3.95
C HIS A 277 -19.61 2.71 3.35
N ILE A 278 -19.76 3.70 2.47
CA ILE A 278 -18.66 4.52 1.96
C ILE A 278 -18.29 5.57 3.02
N ILE A 279 -17.02 5.63 3.34
CA ILE A 279 -16.41 6.52 4.33
C ILE A 279 -15.38 7.36 3.60
N ALA A 280 -15.66 8.65 3.41
CA ALA A 280 -14.72 9.58 2.79
C ALA A 280 -13.75 10.13 3.85
N ILE A 281 -12.46 10.10 3.54
CA ILE A 281 -11.42 10.73 4.36
C ILE A 281 -10.97 12.01 3.68
N ASN A 282 -11.25 13.13 4.33
CA ASN A 282 -10.85 14.45 3.88
C ASN A 282 -9.48 14.85 4.47
N PRO A 283 -8.79 15.82 3.86
CA PRO A 283 -7.63 16.45 4.46
C PRO A 283 -7.98 17.11 5.81
N ILE A 284 -7.01 17.14 6.72
CA ILE A 284 -7.08 17.82 8.02
C ILE A 284 -7.15 19.33 7.76
N THR A 285 -8.28 19.94 8.11
CA THR A 285 -8.53 21.36 7.89
C THR A 285 -8.69 22.14 9.18
N GLU A 286 -9.28 21.54 10.22
CA GLU A 286 -9.57 22.21 11.48
C GLU A 286 -8.30 22.57 12.24
N LYS A 287 -8.36 23.71 12.95
CA LYS A 287 -7.23 24.23 13.74
C LYS A 287 -6.81 23.23 14.83
N LYS A 288 -7.78 22.65 15.52
CA LYS A 288 -7.56 21.75 16.65
C LYS A 288 -6.82 20.48 16.20
N ASP A 289 -7.24 19.87 15.10
CA ASP A 289 -6.58 18.66 14.57
C ASP A 289 -5.16 18.95 14.09
N LYS A 290 -4.91 20.15 13.55
CA LYS A 290 -3.55 20.61 13.22
C LYS A 290 -2.69 20.77 14.47
N GLU A 291 -3.23 21.31 15.56
CA GLU A 291 -2.54 21.41 16.85
C GLU A 291 -2.19 20.03 17.39
N ASP A 292 -3.16 19.10 17.40
CA ASP A 292 -2.95 17.71 17.84
C ASP A 292 -1.88 17.00 16.99
N LEU A 293 -1.86 17.23 15.67
CA LEU A 293 -0.84 16.70 14.77
C LEU A 293 0.56 17.28 15.08
N ILE A 294 0.65 18.60 15.31
CA ILE A 294 1.92 19.25 15.65
C ILE A 294 2.46 18.70 16.96
N ASP A 295 1.62 18.59 17.99
CA ASP A 295 2.02 18.07 19.30
C ASP A 295 2.49 16.62 19.21
N TYR A 296 1.78 15.78 18.44
CA TYR A 296 2.22 14.41 18.17
C TYR A 296 3.59 14.36 17.48
N LEU A 297 3.81 15.18 16.46
CA LEU A 297 5.09 15.23 15.72
C LEU A 297 6.23 15.80 16.58
N LYS A 298 5.96 16.79 17.42
CA LYS A 298 6.93 17.32 18.39
C LYS A 298 7.37 16.26 19.38
N GLU A 299 6.42 15.50 19.94
CA GLU A 299 6.74 14.37 20.82
C GLU A 299 7.55 13.31 20.09
N LEU A 300 7.18 13.00 18.84
CA LEU A 300 7.88 12.00 18.02
C LEU A 300 9.33 12.42 17.70
N PHE A 301 9.55 13.70 17.47
CA PHE A 301 10.84 14.25 17.06
C PHE A 301 11.69 14.80 18.22
N ASN A 302 11.16 14.79 19.45
CA ASN A 302 11.74 15.48 20.61
C ASN A 302 12.06 16.96 20.29
N SER A 303 11.09 17.68 19.73
CA SER A 303 11.22 19.11 19.42
C SER A 303 10.54 19.99 20.49
N ASP A 304 11.25 21.02 20.93
CA ASP A 304 10.79 22.00 21.92
C ASP A 304 10.11 23.23 21.27
N GLU A 305 9.91 23.28 19.95
CA GLU A 305 9.25 24.42 19.28
C GLU A 305 7.83 24.64 19.82
N ASP A 306 7.40 25.91 19.95
CA ASP A 306 6.04 26.23 20.40
C ASP A 306 5.00 25.89 19.34
N THR A 307 3.92 25.20 19.75
CA THR A 307 2.87 24.72 18.84
C THR A 307 2.17 25.87 18.11
N ASN A 308 1.98 27.03 18.77
CA ASN A 308 1.38 28.19 18.13
C ASN A 308 2.33 28.86 17.13
N GLU A 309 3.65 28.81 17.36
CA GLU A 309 4.62 29.32 16.40
C GLU A 309 4.67 28.49 15.13
N VAL A 310 4.69 27.16 15.25
CA VAL A 310 4.60 26.22 14.12
C VAL A 310 3.31 26.46 13.35
N LEU A 311 2.18 26.57 14.05
CA LEU A 311 0.88 26.81 13.43
C LEU A 311 0.83 28.17 12.69
N LYS A 312 1.43 29.23 13.24
CA LYS A 312 1.52 30.54 12.58
C LYS A 312 2.34 30.49 11.29
N LYS A 313 3.45 29.74 11.27
CA LYS A 313 4.26 29.51 10.06
C LYS A 313 3.43 28.73 9.03
N LEU A 314 2.73 27.68 9.48
CA LEU A 314 1.90 26.81 8.64
C LEU A 314 0.72 27.53 7.98
N ILE A 315 0.07 28.49 8.65
CA ILE A 315 -1.05 29.27 8.08
C ILE A 315 -0.59 30.26 7.00
N LYS A 316 0.67 30.72 7.05
CA LYS A 316 1.21 31.64 6.03
C LYS A 316 1.54 30.92 4.72
N GLU A 317 1.71 29.61 4.76
CA GLU A 317 2.03 28.76 3.61
C GLU A 317 0.72 28.15 3.08
N THR A 318 0.38 28.45 1.82
CA THR A 318 -0.85 28.06 1.08
C THR A 318 -1.47 26.71 1.45
N ASP A 319 -2.80 26.58 1.42
CA ASP A 319 -3.56 25.37 1.81
C ASP A 319 -2.90 24.04 1.41
N ALA A 320 -2.47 23.27 2.41
CA ALA A 320 -1.98 21.92 2.20
C ALA A 320 -3.14 21.07 1.63
N THR A 321 -2.96 20.56 0.41
CA THR A 321 -4.00 19.81 -0.31
C THR A 321 -4.14 18.36 0.15
N SER A 322 -3.21 17.85 0.98
CA SER A 322 -3.25 16.51 1.55
C SER A 322 -2.57 16.41 2.92
N ASN A 323 -2.89 15.37 3.69
CA ASN A 323 -2.30 15.13 5.01
C ASN A 323 -0.80 14.82 4.93
N ARG A 324 -0.34 14.16 3.86
CA ARG A 324 1.08 13.94 3.57
C ARG A 324 1.85 15.26 3.49
N LEU A 325 1.35 16.21 2.70
CA LEU A 325 1.99 17.53 2.55
C LEU A 325 1.95 18.31 3.86
N LEU A 326 0.85 18.20 4.61
CA LEU A 326 0.74 18.81 5.93
C LEU A 326 1.81 18.28 6.89
N ILE A 327 2.01 16.96 6.97
CA ILE A 327 3.05 16.32 7.80
C ILE A 327 4.46 16.74 7.34
N GLN A 328 4.72 16.76 6.03
CA GLN A 328 6.01 17.20 5.47
C GLN A 328 6.33 18.63 5.89
N ARG A 329 5.36 19.55 5.76
CA ARG A 329 5.57 20.96 6.11
C ARG A 329 5.74 21.17 7.60
N ILE A 330 4.94 20.51 8.44
CA ILE A 330 5.15 20.56 9.90
C ILE A 330 6.56 20.06 10.23
N SER A 331 6.99 18.96 9.61
CA SER A 331 8.34 18.44 9.78
C SER A 331 9.40 19.45 9.33
N ASP A 332 9.28 20.03 8.13
CA ASP A 332 10.22 21.02 7.61
C ASP A 332 10.32 22.25 8.53
N ILE A 333 9.19 22.73 9.05
CA ILE A 333 9.15 23.83 10.03
C ILE A 333 9.90 23.44 11.31
N LEU A 334 9.59 22.27 11.89
CA LEU A 334 10.22 21.76 13.12
C LEU A 334 11.73 21.53 12.96
N PHE A 335 12.22 21.31 11.74
CA PHE A 335 13.64 21.12 11.42
C PHE A 335 14.30 22.36 10.79
N GLY A 336 13.59 23.48 10.65
CA GLY A 336 14.13 24.72 10.07
C GLY A 336 14.54 24.63 8.59
N LYS A 337 13.93 23.74 7.80
CA LYS A 337 14.18 23.60 6.36
C LYS A 337 13.46 24.72 5.58
N LYS A 338 14.08 25.20 4.50
CA LYS A 338 13.54 26.27 3.64
C LYS A 338 12.42 25.75 2.72
N GLU A 339 11.44 26.62 2.44
CA GLU A 339 10.34 26.40 1.49
C GLU A 339 10.83 25.87 0.13
N LYS A 340 10.14 24.84 -0.40
CA LYS A 340 10.33 24.35 -1.77
C LYS A 340 9.23 24.87 -2.68
N LYS A 341 9.62 25.49 -3.80
CA LYS A 341 8.70 25.87 -4.88
C LYS A 341 8.31 24.63 -5.67
N SER A 342 7.06 24.56 -6.15
CA SER A 342 6.67 23.51 -7.10
C SER A 342 7.43 23.64 -8.42
N LEU A 343 7.61 22.54 -9.18
CA LEU A 343 8.32 22.58 -10.46
C LEU A 343 7.73 23.63 -11.41
N LYS A 344 6.40 23.67 -11.53
CA LYS A 344 5.70 24.63 -12.40
C LYS A 344 5.93 26.08 -11.97
N GLU A 345 5.93 26.36 -10.68
CA GLU A 345 6.22 27.72 -10.16
C GLU A 345 7.69 28.09 -10.37
N ALA A 346 8.61 27.15 -10.17
CA ALA A 346 10.03 27.34 -10.41
C ALA A 346 10.28 27.67 -11.90
N LEU A 347 9.75 26.86 -12.82
CA LEU A 347 9.85 27.09 -14.26
C LEU A 347 9.21 28.42 -14.69
N LYS A 348 8.06 28.79 -14.12
CA LYS A 348 7.41 30.08 -14.41
C LYS A 348 8.23 31.27 -13.92
N THR A 349 8.83 31.16 -12.73
CA THR A 349 9.63 32.24 -12.14
C THR A 349 10.81 32.61 -13.05
N ASP A 350 11.41 31.60 -13.69
CA ASP A 350 12.59 31.75 -14.53
C ASP A 350 12.29 31.89 -16.04
N SER A 351 11.02 31.94 -16.42
CA SER A 351 10.50 31.99 -17.80
C SER A 351 10.92 30.79 -18.67
N LEU A 352 10.93 29.59 -18.08
CA LEU A 352 11.35 28.33 -18.73
C LEU A 352 10.19 27.38 -19.04
N LEU A 353 8.97 27.69 -18.61
CA LEU A 353 7.83 26.77 -18.72
C LEU A 353 7.49 26.39 -20.17
N GLU A 354 7.44 27.35 -21.08
CA GLU A 354 7.10 27.09 -22.49
C GLU A 354 8.13 26.18 -23.16
N ILE A 355 9.42 26.49 -22.98
CA ILE A 355 10.52 25.69 -23.53
C ILE A 355 10.50 24.28 -22.93
N PHE A 356 10.21 24.16 -21.63
CA PHE A 356 10.04 22.86 -20.99
C PHE A 356 8.92 22.03 -21.59
N ASP A 357 7.73 22.61 -21.77
CA ASP A 357 6.59 21.92 -22.34
C ASP A 357 6.84 21.52 -23.81
N GLU A 358 7.53 22.37 -24.59
CA GLU A 358 7.95 22.05 -25.96
C GLU A 358 8.95 20.89 -26.01
N THR A 359 10.01 20.93 -25.19
CA THR A 359 11.00 19.86 -25.12
C THR A 359 10.38 18.55 -24.64
N LYS A 360 9.50 18.59 -23.62
CA LYS A 360 8.80 17.40 -23.13
C LYS A 360 8.00 16.74 -24.27
N LYS A 361 7.27 17.55 -25.04
CA LYS A 361 6.48 17.08 -26.17
C LYS A 361 7.33 16.53 -27.30
N ASP A 362 8.49 17.14 -27.60
CA ASP A 362 9.43 16.63 -28.59
C ASP A 362 10.01 15.26 -28.19
N LEU A 363 10.41 15.12 -26.93
CA LEU A 363 10.90 13.86 -26.36
C LEU A 363 9.83 12.75 -26.39
N GLU A 364 8.57 13.11 -26.17
CA GLU A 364 7.44 12.18 -26.23
C GLU A 364 7.13 11.72 -27.65
N ILE A 365 6.93 12.67 -28.58
CA ILE A 365 6.37 12.43 -29.90
C ILE A 365 7.45 12.01 -30.91
N ASN A 366 8.58 12.71 -30.94
CA ASN A 366 9.55 12.58 -32.03
C ASN A 366 10.66 11.57 -31.70
N VAL A 367 11.00 11.40 -30.41
CA VAL A 367 12.13 10.56 -29.97
C VAL A 367 11.67 9.27 -29.28
N GLU A 368 10.37 9.13 -28.98
CA GLU A 368 9.80 8.09 -28.11
C GLU A 368 10.70 7.84 -26.88
N ALA A 369 11.15 8.92 -26.23
CA ALA A 369 12.18 8.86 -25.20
C ALA A 369 11.68 8.13 -23.94
N PHE A 370 10.41 8.33 -23.59
CA PHE A 370 9.86 7.81 -22.33
C PHE A 370 9.64 6.30 -22.31
N LYS A 371 9.40 5.64 -23.45
CA LYS A 371 9.23 4.16 -23.52
C LYS A 371 10.46 3.39 -23.01
N ASN A 372 11.66 3.94 -23.17
CA ASN A 372 12.93 3.35 -22.73
C ASN A 372 13.71 4.31 -21.82
N ILE A 373 12.99 5.06 -20.97
CA ILE A 373 13.60 6.06 -20.10
C ILE A 373 14.77 5.52 -19.28
N HIS A 374 14.65 4.30 -18.75
CA HIS A 374 15.69 3.64 -17.96
C HIS A 374 17.04 3.44 -18.69
N ARG A 375 17.07 3.54 -20.02
CA ARG A 375 18.31 3.50 -20.82
C ARG A 375 18.77 4.91 -21.19
N LYS A 376 17.83 5.72 -21.68
CA LYS A 376 18.10 7.07 -22.23
C LYS A 376 18.42 8.10 -21.13
N PHE A 377 17.95 7.88 -19.90
CA PHE A 377 18.11 8.82 -18.77
C PHE A 377 19.57 9.10 -18.39
N PHE A 378 20.44 8.13 -18.60
CA PHE A 378 21.81 8.18 -18.11
C PHE A 378 22.68 9.14 -18.95
N ASP A 379 22.51 9.22 -20.27
CA ASP A 379 23.32 10.12 -21.09
C ASP A 379 23.23 11.62 -20.68
N PRO A 380 22.03 12.22 -20.48
CA PRO A 380 21.95 13.60 -20.02
C PRO A 380 22.28 13.76 -18.53
N LEU A 381 22.12 12.71 -17.72
CA LEU A 381 22.56 12.72 -16.32
C LEU A 381 24.10 12.78 -16.23
N GLU A 382 24.81 11.98 -17.04
CA GLU A 382 26.27 11.97 -17.10
C GLU A 382 26.79 13.37 -17.44
N TYR A 383 26.22 13.99 -18.49
CA TYR A 383 26.55 15.35 -18.88
C TYR A 383 26.32 16.37 -17.75
N TYR A 384 25.18 16.27 -17.04
CA TYR A 384 24.87 17.15 -15.93
C TYR A 384 25.91 17.02 -14.81
N LEU A 385 26.24 15.79 -14.39
CA LEU A 385 27.19 15.53 -13.31
C LEU A 385 28.64 15.90 -13.71
N ASP A 386 29.05 15.62 -14.94
CA ASP A 386 30.35 16.01 -15.51
C ASP A 386 30.52 17.53 -15.52
N SER A 387 29.44 18.29 -15.75
CA SER A 387 29.48 19.76 -15.74
C SER A 387 29.88 20.35 -14.38
N PHE A 388 29.80 19.56 -13.31
CA PHE A 388 30.25 19.91 -11.96
C PHE A 388 31.60 19.30 -11.59
N ASN A 389 32.28 18.62 -12.52
CA ASN A 389 33.49 17.83 -12.27
C ASN A 389 33.30 16.74 -11.21
N ILE A 390 32.08 16.25 -11.01
CA ILE A 390 31.81 15.14 -10.09
C ILE A 390 32.51 13.92 -10.67
N LYS A 391 33.46 13.35 -9.94
CA LYS A 391 34.11 12.12 -10.37
C LYS A 391 33.13 10.96 -10.24
N ILE A 392 32.73 10.39 -11.38
CA ILE A 392 31.83 9.24 -11.46
C ILE A 392 32.61 8.04 -12.00
N GLU A 393 32.49 6.88 -11.36
CA GLU A 393 32.89 5.60 -11.96
C GLU A 393 31.70 4.63 -11.98
N GLU A 394 31.79 3.61 -12.83
CA GLU A 394 30.78 2.56 -12.99
C GLU A 394 29.38 3.08 -13.38
N PHE A 395 29.34 4.21 -14.10
CA PHE A 395 28.13 4.78 -14.68
C PHE A 395 27.60 3.89 -15.80
N THR A 396 26.55 3.12 -15.52
CA THR A 396 25.99 2.22 -16.55
C THR A 396 24.47 2.28 -16.60
N SER A 397 23.93 2.60 -17.77
CA SER A 397 22.49 2.54 -18.04
C SER A 397 21.91 1.12 -17.89
N GLN A 398 22.76 0.10 -18.01
CA GLN A 398 22.39 -1.29 -17.80
C GLN A 398 22.18 -1.63 -16.32
N LEU A 399 23.11 -1.21 -15.45
CA LEU A 399 23.05 -1.52 -14.01
C LEU A 399 22.29 -0.44 -13.22
N ARG A 400 22.01 0.71 -13.85
CA ARG A 400 21.19 1.82 -13.34
C ARG A 400 21.73 2.45 -12.06
N TYR A 401 23.04 2.46 -11.91
CA TYR A 401 23.70 3.08 -10.79
C TYR A 401 24.92 3.87 -11.23
N TYR A 402 25.36 4.73 -10.34
CA TYR A 402 26.69 5.32 -10.37
C TYR A 402 27.22 5.48 -8.95
N TYR A 403 28.54 5.64 -8.84
CA TYR A 403 29.17 5.93 -7.56
C TYR A 403 29.74 7.36 -7.56
N ASN A 404 29.33 8.15 -6.58
CA ASN A 404 29.82 9.52 -6.37
C ASN A 404 30.97 9.50 -5.35
N TYR A 405 32.19 9.77 -5.80
CA TYR A 405 33.38 9.80 -4.93
C TYR A 405 33.42 10.99 -3.98
N GLU A 406 32.82 12.12 -4.35
CA GLU A 406 32.86 13.33 -3.52
C GLU A 406 32.01 13.18 -2.25
N THR A 407 30.87 12.49 -2.39
CA THR A 407 29.92 12.28 -1.31
C THR A 407 29.99 10.89 -0.70
N ASP A 408 30.88 10.02 -1.17
CA ASP A 408 30.98 8.61 -0.76
C ASP A 408 29.62 7.90 -0.84
N THR A 409 28.91 8.09 -1.97
CA THR A 409 27.51 7.67 -2.12
C THR A 409 27.30 6.77 -3.34
N PHE A 410 26.71 5.61 -3.09
CA PHE A 410 26.18 4.73 -4.15
C PHE A 410 24.76 5.17 -4.53
N CYS A 411 24.58 5.60 -5.77
CA CYS A 411 23.30 6.12 -6.28
C CYS A 411 22.65 5.10 -7.22
N TYR A 412 21.42 4.65 -6.93
CA TYR A 412 20.67 3.67 -7.73
C TYR A 412 19.32 4.21 -8.18
N PHE A 413 18.91 3.94 -9.42
CA PHE A 413 17.65 4.43 -9.99
C PHE A 413 16.64 3.31 -10.28
N VAL A 414 15.46 3.43 -9.67
CA VAL A 414 14.30 2.57 -9.93
C VAL A 414 13.27 3.37 -10.74
N PHE A 415 12.98 2.93 -11.96
CA PHE A 415 12.01 3.62 -12.83
C PHE A 415 10.58 3.04 -12.74
N SER A 416 10.40 1.88 -12.09
CA SER A 416 9.10 1.24 -11.95
C SER A 416 8.26 1.97 -10.89
N LYS A 417 6.97 2.18 -11.18
CA LYS A 417 5.99 2.72 -10.23
C LYS A 417 5.43 1.65 -9.28
N ASP A 418 5.65 0.36 -9.58
CA ASP A 418 5.12 -0.75 -8.80
C ASP A 418 6.08 -1.19 -7.69
N ILE A 419 5.68 -1.07 -6.43
CA ILE A 419 6.47 -1.53 -5.28
C ILE A 419 6.81 -3.02 -5.36
N SER A 420 6.02 -3.85 -6.04
CA SER A 420 6.24 -5.30 -6.09
C SER A 420 7.60 -5.68 -6.68
N VAL A 421 8.17 -4.82 -7.53
CA VAL A 421 9.50 -5.06 -8.12
C VAL A 421 10.63 -4.75 -7.17
N ILE A 422 10.38 -4.02 -6.07
CA ILE A 422 11.45 -3.49 -5.22
C ILE A 422 12.30 -4.61 -4.63
N ASP A 423 11.70 -5.76 -4.30
CA ASP A 423 12.43 -6.90 -3.75
C ASP A 423 13.50 -7.39 -4.74
N ASN A 424 13.19 -7.40 -6.03
CA ASN A 424 14.16 -7.72 -7.08
C ASN A 424 15.19 -6.60 -7.28
N GLU A 425 14.79 -5.33 -7.18
CA GLU A 425 15.71 -4.19 -7.30
C GLU A 425 16.70 -4.14 -6.12
N ILE A 426 16.28 -4.44 -4.89
CA ILE A 426 17.17 -4.53 -3.71
C ILE A 426 18.21 -5.65 -3.88
N LEU A 427 17.84 -6.78 -4.49
CA LEU A 427 18.80 -7.84 -4.82
C LEU A 427 19.85 -7.36 -5.83
N LYS A 428 19.45 -6.59 -6.84
CA LYS A 428 20.41 -5.97 -7.79
C LYS A 428 21.33 -4.99 -7.09
N ILE A 429 20.79 -4.13 -6.21
CA ILE A 429 21.60 -3.21 -5.39
C ILE A 429 22.64 -3.99 -4.60
N LYS A 430 22.23 -5.06 -3.90
CA LYS A 430 23.16 -5.92 -3.15
C LYS A 430 24.28 -6.45 -4.05
N SER A 431 23.95 -7.02 -5.21
CA SER A 431 24.95 -7.54 -6.15
C SER A 431 25.88 -6.45 -6.69
N SER A 432 25.38 -5.25 -6.98
CA SER A 432 26.20 -4.11 -7.41
C SER A 432 27.15 -3.64 -6.32
N ILE A 433 26.69 -3.59 -5.06
CA ILE A 433 27.51 -3.25 -3.90
C ILE A 433 28.62 -4.30 -3.71
N GLU A 434 28.28 -5.60 -3.80
CA GLU A 434 29.26 -6.68 -3.70
C GLU A 434 30.33 -6.57 -4.80
N TYR A 435 29.93 -6.31 -6.05
CA TYR A 435 30.86 -6.05 -7.16
C TYR A 435 31.84 -4.90 -6.85
N LEU A 436 31.33 -3.76 -6.38
CA LEU A 436 32.16 -2.60 -6.04
C LEU A 436 33.13 -2.90 -4.89
N ASN A 437 32.66 -3.57 -3.83
CA ASN A 437 33.48 -3.88 -2.66
C ASN A 437 34.58 -4.91 -2.97
N PHE A 438 34.26 -5.97 -3.71
CA PHE A 438 35.20 -7.08 -3.95
C PHE A 438 36.11 -6.85 -5.15
N ASP A 439 35.54 -6.46 -6.29
CA ASP A 439 36.30 -6.37 -7.54
C ASP A 439 36.98 -5.01 -7.68
N LYS A 440 36.30 -3.94 -7.28
CA LYS A 440 36.80 -2.55 -7.42
C LYS A 440 37.46 -2.02 -6.14
N LYS A 441 37.28 -2.70 -5.00
CA LYS A 441 37.77 -2.28 -3.68
C LYS A 441 37.28 -0.88 -3.27
N THR A 442 36.08 -0.53 -3.73
CA THR A 442 35.41 0.73 -3.38
C THR A 442 34.46 0.46 -2.24
N PHE A 443 34.69 1.09 -1.09
CA PHE A 443 33.86 0.95 0.10
C PHE A 443 33.23 2.30 0.44
N PHE A 444 31.94 2.28 0.74
CA PHE A 444 31.15 3.48 1.01
C PHE A 444 30.17 3.23 2.15
N LYS A 445 29.68 4.32 2.75
CA LYS A 445 28.67 4.25 3.80
C LYS A 445 27.30 4.78 3.38
N ASN A 446 27.20 5.55 2.31
CA ASN A 446 25.93 6.17 1.91
C ASN A 446 25.32 5.45 0.72
N ILE A 447 24.01 5.21 0.77
CA ILE A 447 23.23 4.68 -0.35
C ILE A 447 22.07 5.65 -0.61
N SER A 448 21.94 6.08 -1.86
CA SER A 448 20.83 6.89 -2.34
C SER A 448 20.02 6.11 -3.37
N ILE A 449 18.75 5.85 -3.09
CA ILE A 449 17.84 5.16 -4.00
C ILE A 449 16.82 6.16 -4.54
N PHE A 450 16.91 6.45 -5.84
CA PHE A 450 15.98 7.30 -6.56
C PHE A 450 14.79 6.46 -7.02
N VAL A 451 13.58 6.83 -6.60
CA VAL A 451 12.33 6.09 -6.88
C VAL A 451 11.22 7.04 -7.31
N PRO A 452 10.19 6.59 -8.06
CA PRO A 452 9.07 7.44 -8.39
C PRO A 452 8.24 7.68 -7.12
N ALA A 453 7.82 8.92 -6.87
CA ALA A 453 7.05 9.27 -5.68
C ALA A 453 5.75 8.44 -5.52
N SER A 454 5.18 7.98 -6.64
CA SER A 454 3.99 7.11 -6.68
C SER A 454 4.25 5.66 -6.20
N MET A 455 5.51 5.22 -6.11
CA MET A 455 5.87 3.91 -5.59
C MET A 455 5.63 3.83 -4.07
N GLU A 456 5.69 4.98 -3.38
CA GLU A 456 5.51 5.10 -1.92
C GLU A 456 6.46 4.19 -1.11
N LEU A 457 7.71 4.06 -1.57
CA LEU A 457 8.74 3.32 -0.83
C LEU A 457 9.09 4.04 0.47
N SER A 458 9.11 3.29 1.57
CA SER A 458 9.41 3.78 2.91
C SER A 458 10.67 3.11 3.48
N TYR A 459 11.35 3.77 4.42
CA TYR A 459 12.49 3.21 5.15
C TYR A 459 12.07 1.98 5.93
N SER A 460 10.90 2.01 6.58
CA SER A 460 10.35 0.88 7.32
C SER A 460 10.25 -0.38 6.46
N TYR A 461 9.81 -0.25 5.19
CA TYR A 461 9.73 -1.37 4.26
C TYR A 461 11.09 -2.06 4.04
N LEU A 462 12.17 -1.28 4.09
CA LEU A 462 13.52 -1.76 3.82
C LEU A 462 14.20 -2.38 5.05
N ASP A 463 13.63 -2.25 6.26
CA ASP A 463 14.17 -2.82 7.50
C ASP A 463 14.27 -4.36 7.45
N LYS A 464 13.49 -5.01 6.58
CA LYS A 464 13.55 -6.46 6.34
C LYS A 464 14.86 -6.93 5.69
N TYR A 465 15.67 -6.01 5.13
CA TYR A 465 16.93 -6.31 4.48
C TYR A 465 18.14 -6.02 5.38
N GLU A 466 18.64 -7.06 6.05
CA GLU A 466 19.69 -6.93 7.06
C GLU A 466 20.95 -6.20 6.57
N PHE A 467 21.34 -6.40 5.30
CA PHE A 467 22.57 -5.80 4.76
C PHE A 467 22.48 -4.27 4.64
N LEU A 468 21.27 -3.71 4.47
CA LEU A 468 21.08 -2.26 4.33
C LEU A 468 21.33 -1.52 5.65
N LYS A 469 21.21 -2.20 6.81
CA LYS A 469 21.46 -1.60 8.13
C LYS A 469 22.89 -1.12 8.33
N ASN A 470 23.84 -1.60 7.52
CA ASN A 470 25.23 -1.17 7.56
C ASN A 470 25.48 0.15 6.82
N TYR A 471 24.45 0.71 6.17
CA TYR A 471 24.55 1.89 5.33
C TYR A 471 23.64 3.01 5.85
N LYS A 472 24.06 4.24 5.61
CA LYS A 472 23.21 5.42 5.71
C LYS A 472 22.38 5.52 4.44
N LEU A 473 21.14 5.06 4.53
CA LEU A 473 20.20 5.04 3.43
C LEU A 473 19.47 6.38 3.27
N ASN A 474 19.34 6.85 2.04
CA ASN A 474 18.48 7.95 1.63
C ASN A 474 17.56 7.48 0.50
N ILE A 475 16.26 7.68 0.64
CA ILE A 475 15.28 7.42 -0.42
C ILE A 475 14.90 8.76 -1.05
N ILE A 476 15.13 8.92 -2.35
CA ILE A 476 14.90 10.17 -3.07
C ILE A 476 13.67 9.99 -3.95
N ASP A 477 12.56 10.57 -3.51
CA ASP A 477 11.30 10.54 -4.24
C ASP A 477 11.36 11.54 -5.41
N ILE A 478 11.30 11.01 -6.63
CA ILE A 478 11.20 11.79 -7.86
C ILE A 478 9.72 11.86 -8.26
N GLN A 479 9.15 13.08 -8.32
CA GLN A 479 7.73 13.27 -8.62
C GLN A 479 7.34 12.62 -9.96
N ASP A 480 8.13 12.89 -10.99
CA ASP A 480 8.07 12.19 -12.29
C ASP A 480 9.48 12.13 -12.90
N PHE A 481 9.89 10.93 -13.30
CA PHE A 481 11.17 10.72 -13.98
C PHE A 481 11.17 11.31 -15.40
N GLU A 482 10.01 11.41 -16.06
CA GLU A 482 9.91 12.04 -17.38
C GLU A 482 10.20 13.54 -17.29
N ASP A 483 9.73 14.20 -16.23
CA ASP A 483 10.04 15.60 -15.96
C ASP A 483 11.51 15.81 -15.63
N LEU A 484 12.10 14.95 -14.77
CA LEU A 484 13.54 15.03 -14.48
C LEU A 484 14.38 14.81 -15.74
N PHE A 485 14.02 13.83 -16.57
CA PHE A 485 14.68 13.59 -17.84
C PHE A 485 14.61 14.81 -18.77
N THR A 486 13.44 15.45 -18.86
CA THR A 486 13.24 16.66 -19.65
C THR A 486 14.12 17.81 -19.13
N LEU A 487 14.21 18.01 -17.82
CA LEU A 487 15.09 19.02 -17.22
C LEU A 487 16.57 18.79 -17.56
N LEU A 488 17.03 17.54 -17.49
CA LEU A 488 18.41 17.17 -17.81
C LEU A 488 18.71 17.36 -19.31
N GLU A 489 17.77 17.02 -20.20
CA GLU A 489 17.91 17.28 -21.63
C GLU A 489 17.95 18.77 -21.96
N LEU A 490 17.07 19.58 -21.36
CA LEU A 490 17.13 21.04 -21.49
C LEU A 490 18.48 21.58 -21.05
N TYR A 491 19.01 21.11 -19.92
CA TYR A 491 20.31 21.53 -19.41
C TYR A 491 21.44 21.18 -20.39
N ARG A 492 21.34 20.01 -21.04
CA ARG A 492 22.30 19.55 -22.05
C ARG A 492 22.20 20.33 -23.36
N GLN A 493 21.00 20.66 -23.81
CA GLN A 493 20.75 21.28 -25.12
C GLN A 493 20.91 22.81 -25.11
N HIS A 494 20.66 23.46 -23.97
CA HIS A 494 20.61 24.92 -23.86
C HIS A 494 21.59 25.46 -22.81
N PHE A 495 22.83 25.70 -23.24
CA PHE A 495 23.89 26.24 -22.39
C PHE A 495 23.49 27.57 -21.72
N GLU A 496 22.73 28.41 -22.43
CA GLU A 496 22.23 29.71 -21.96
C GLU A 496 21.30 29.61 -20.75
N TYR A 497 20.62 28.47 -20.55
CA TYR A 497 19.67 28.28 -19.46
C TYR A 497 20.25 27.47 -18.29
N GLN A 498 21.47 26.93 -18.40
CA GLN A 498 22.10 26.13 -17.34
C GLN A 498 22.11 26.83 -15.96
N PRO A 499 22.43 28.14 -15.83
CA PRO A 499 22.43 28.81 -14.52
C PRO A 499 21.04 28.88 -13.86
N LYS A 500 19.97 28.87 -14.66
CA LYS A 500 18.58 28.86 -14.19
C LYS A 500 18.06 27.45 -13.95
N LEU A 501 18.44 26.49 -14.80
CA LEU A 501 18.01 25.10 -14.70
C LEU A 501 18.65 24.36 -13.52
N LYS A 502 19.92 24.66 -13.20
CA LYS A 502 20.62 24.06 -12.05
C LYS A 502 19.81 24.13 -10.74
N PRO A 503 19.42 25.32 -10.22
CA PRO A 503 18.67 25.39 -8.96
C PRO A 503 17.28 24.74 -9.07
N ILE A 504 16.69 24.65 -10.26
CA ILE A 504 15.42 23.95 -10.49
C ILE A 504 15.61 22.43 -10.35
N ILE A 505 16.65 21.86 -10.98
CA ILE A 505 17.01 20.44 -10.88
C ILE A 505 17.36 20.07 -9.44
N GLU A 506 18.19 20.88 -8.78
CA GLU A 506 18.52 20.69 -7.36
C GLU A 506 17.26 20.71 -6.50
N ASN A 507 16.37 21.70 -6.68
CA ASN A 507 15.11 21.74 -5.93
C ASN A 507 14.22 20.52 -6.23
N TYR A 508 14.14 20.09 -7.49
CA TYR A 508 13.33 18.94 -7.93
C TYR A 508 13.83 17.60 -7.39
N THR A 509 15.14 17.49 -7.14
CA THR A 509 15.79 16.26 -6.62
C THR A 509 16.18 16.37 -5.16
N ASN A 510 15.69 17.38 -4.44
CA ASN A 510 16.02 17.63 -3.03
C ASN A 510 17.54 17.76 -2.78
N SER A 511 18.25 18.40 -3.71
CA SER A 511 19.69 18.62 -3.71
C SER A 511 20.49 17.31 -3.64
N SER A 512 19.92 16.23 -4.14
CA SER A 512 20.55 14.90 -4.14
C SER A 512 21.28 14.58 -5.45
N LEU A 513 21.11 15.42 -6.49
CA LEU A 513 21.92 15.43 -7.71
C LEU A 513 22.86 16.63 -7.75
#